data_AF-A0A7K0ZYK7-F1
#
_entry.id   AF-A0A7K0ZYK7-F1
#
_cell.length_a   1.000
_cell.length_b   1.000
_cell.length_c   1.000
_cell.angle_alpha   90.00
_cell.angle_beta   90.00
_cell.angle_gamma   90.00
#
_symmetry.space_group_name_H-M   'P 1'
#
loop_
_entity.id
_entity.type
_entity.pdbx_description
1 polymer ?
#
loop_
_entity_poly.entity_id
_entity_poly.type
_entity_poly.pdbx_seq_one_letter_code
_entity_poly.pdbx_strand_id
1 'polypeptide(L)' 'MKVRNSLRSAKAQPGSQVVRRRGRTYVINKLNPRL' A
#
# COMPACT_ATOMS: atom_id res chain seq x y z
N MET A 1 -7.58 -0.99 4.79
CA MET A 1 -7.63 -1.02 3.32
C MET A 1 -8.30 0.26 2.84
N LYS A 2 -7.56 1.13 2.13
CA LYS A 2 -8.08 2.35 1.51
C LYS A 2 -7.83 2.25 0.01
N VAL A 3 -8.86 2.53 -0.80
CA VAL A 3 -8.74 2.55 -2.27
C VAL A 3 -8.44 3.98 -2.70
N ARG A 4 -7.37 4.17 -3.46
CA ARG A 4 -6.95 5.48 -3.98
C ARG A 4 -6.48 5.31 -5.43
N ASN A 5 -6.70 6.34 -6.25
CA ASN A 5 -6.19 6.37 -7.62
C ASN A 5 -4.65 6.49 -7.65
N SER A 6 -4.06 7.13 -6.63
CA SER A 6 -2.62 7.24 -6.46
C SER A 6 -2.15 6.53 -5.19
N LEU A 7 -1.11 5.71 -5.36
CA LEU A 7 -0.42 5.00 -4.27
C LEU A 7 0.86 5.74 -3.81
N ARG A 8 1.18 6.92 -4.38
CA ARG A 8 2.46 7.61 -4.16
C ARG A 8 2.74 7.90 -2.69
N SER A 9 1.77 8.40 -1.95
CA SER A 9 1.92 8.68 -0.52
C SER A 9 1.97 7.42 0.33
N ALA A 10 1.17 6.40 0.00
CA ALA A 10 1.13 5.15 0.75
C ALA A 10 2.44 4.36 0.65
N LYS A 11 3.05 4.29 -0.56
CA LYS A 11 4.31 3.57 -0.77
C LYS A 11 5.53 4.28 -0.17
N ALA A 12 5.43 5.57 0.13
CA ALA A 12 6.52 6.35 0.73
C ALA A 12 6.59 6.18 2.26
N GLN A 13 5.60 5.54 2.88
CA GLN A 13 5.58 5.34 4.33
C GLN A 13 6.57 4.25 4.75
N PRO A 14 7.20 4.38 5.93
CA PRO A 14 8.12 3.37 6.44
C PRO A 14 7.40 2.03 6.68
N GLY A 15 8.05 0.93 6.29
CA GLY A 15 7.47 -0.42 6.38
C GLY A 15 6.41 -0.74 5.32
N SER A 16 6.18 0.16 4.37
CA SER A 16 5.33 -0.10 3.20
C SER A 16 6.05 -0.98 2.19
N GLN A 17 5.33 -1.96 1.67
CA GLN A 17 5.77 -2.84 0.59
C GLN A 17 4.73 -2.82 -0.53
N VAL A 18 5.19 -2.59 -1.75
CA VAL A 18 4.34 -2.63 -2.94
C VAL A 18 4.27 -4.07 -3.44
N VAL A 19 3.07 -4.60 -3.61
CA VAL A 19 2.84 -5.96 -4.09
C VAL A 19 1.76 -5.97 -5.16
N ARG A 20 1.87 -6.89 -6.13
CA ARG A 20 0.79 -7.17 -7.09
C ARG A 20 0.01 -8.39 -6.62
N ARG A 21 -1.32 -8.26 -6.47
CA ARG A 21 -2.22 -9.35 -6.09
C ARG A 21 -3.46 -9.30 -6.97
N ARG A 22 -3.92 -10.43 -7.52
CA ARG A 22 -5.16 -10.50 -8.31
C ARG A 22 -5.25 -9.41 -9.40
N GLY A 23 -4.15 -9.16 -10.12
CA GLY A 23 -4.08 -8.14 -11.18
C GLY A 23 -3.99 -6.68 -10.71
N ARG A 24 -4.10 -6.38 -9.41
CA ARG A 24 -4.05 -5.01 -8.86
C ARG A 24 -2.80 -4.76 -8.03
N THR A 25 -2.36 -3.50 -7.96
CA THR A 25 -1.25 -3.06 -7.12
C THR A 25 -1.77 -2.67 -5.74
N TYR A 26 -1.17 -3.25 -4.70
CA TYR A 26 -1.46 -2.95 -3.31
C TYR A 26 -0.20 -2.41 -2.63
N VAL A 27 -0.41 -1.56 -1.63
CA VAL A 27 0.61 -1.23 -0.66
C VAL A 27 0.21 -1.92 0.64
N ILE A 28 1.04 -2.86 1.10
CA ILE A 28 0.88 -3.49 2.41
C ILE A 28 1.85 -2.84 3.39
N ASN A 29 1.39 -2.52 4.58
CA ASN A 29 2.26 -2.01 5.65
C ASN A 29 2.00 -2.85 6.91
N LYS A 30 2.97 -3.69 7.28
CA LYS A 30 2.83 -4.58 8.45
C LYS A 30 3.03 -3.83 9.76
N LEU A 31 3.77 -2.71 9.75
CA LEU A 31 3.98 -1.85 10.92
C LEU A 31 2.73 -1.03 11.22
N ASN A 32 2.06 -0.54 10.18
CA ASN A 32 0.90 0.34 10.26
C ASN A 32 -0.22 -0.11 9.28
N PRO A 33 -1.00 -1.16 9.60
CA PRO A 33 -1.94 -1.78 8.66
C PRO A 33 -3.19 -0.95 8.33
N ARG A 34 -3.50 0.09 9.13
CA ARG A 34 -4.65 0.98 8.92
C ARG A 34 -4.31 2.23 8.10
N LEU A 35 -3.03 2.50 7.87
CA LEU A 35 -2.58 3.71 7.20
C LEU A 35 -3.01 3.72 5.73
#